data_AF-A0A5C9BJH0-F1
#
_entry.id   AF-A0A5C9BJH0-F1
#
_cell.length_a   1.000
_cell.length_b   1.000
_cell.length_c   1.000
_cell.angle_alpha   90.00
_cell.angle_beta   90.00
_cell.angle_gamma   90.00
#
_symmetry.space_group_name_H-M   'P 1'
#
loop_
_entity.id
_entity.type
_entity.pdbx_description
1 polymer ?
#
loop_
_entity_poly.entity_id
_entity_poly.type
_entity_poly.pdbx_seq_one_letter_code
_entity_poly.pdbx_strand_id
1 'polypeptide(L)'
;MLTAIDADVIKTYVELGLGIGILARMAFVPGRDKHLRMMDAAHLFQPSITRVAIRRNEYLRGYTYHFIELFAPHLTREVVVKAMGAAGKA
;
A
#
# COMPACT_ATOMS: atom_id res chain seq x y z
N MET A 1 -13.60 -19.45 9.40
CA MET A 1 -12.60 -18.63 8.69
C MET A 1 -12.55 -17.29 9.41
N LEU A 2 -11.42 -16.94 10.04
CA LEU A 2 -11.22 -15.63 10.65
C LEU A 2 -10.73 -14.68 9.56
N THR A 3 -11.48 -13.60 9.33
CA THR A 3 -11.12 -12.53 8.39
C THR A 3 -10.98 -11.23 9.16
N ALA A 4 -9.85 -10.57 9.01
CA ALA A 4 -9.60 -9.25 9.56
C ALA A 4 -9.02 -8.37 8.46
N ILE A 5 -9.43 -7.09 8.44
CA ILE A 5 -9.01 -6.11 7.44
C ILE A 5 -7.68 -5.45 7.86
N ASP A 6 -7.44 -5.36 9.17
CA ASP A 6 -6.29 -4.69 9.76
C ASP A 6 -5.21 -5.68 10.19
N ALA A 7 -3.96 -5.37 9.84
CA ALA A 7 -2.81 -6.15 10.22
C ALA A 7 -2.62 -6.24 11.74
N ASP A 8 -2.96 -5.18 12.49
CA ASP A 8 -2.77 -5.18 13.94
C ASP A 8 -3.74 -6.15 14.65
N VAL A 9 -4.95 -6.33 14.11
CA VAL A 9 -5.90 -7.34 14.57
C VAL A 9 -5.39 -8.75 14.26
N ILE A 10 -4.88 -8.98 13.04
CA ILE A 10 -4.31 -10.28 12.66
C ILE A 10 -3.13 -10.64 13.59
N LYS A 11 -2.21 -9.71 13.85
CA LYS A 11 -1.06 -9.92 14.74
C LYS A 11 -1.49 -10.34 16.13
N THR A 12 -2.46 -9.63 16.71
CA THR A 12 -2.99 -9.94 18.04
C THR A 12 -3.46 -11.40 18.13
N TYR A 13 -4.19 -11.89 17.13
CA TYR A 13 -4.65 -13.28 17.13
C TYR A 13 -3.53 -14.30 16.89
N VAL A 14 -2.52 -13.96 16.09
CA VAL A 14 -1.33 -14.81 15.93
C VAL A 14 -0.55 -14.90 17.23
N GLU A 15 -0.37 -13.80 17.96
CA GLU A 15 0.29 -13.78 19.27
C GLU A 15 -0.46 -14.61 20.32
N LEU A 16 -1.79 -14.61 20.26
CA LEU A 16 -2.64 -15.46 21.10
C LEU A 16 -2.64 -16.94 20.68
N GLY A 17 -1.90 -17.32 19.64
CA GLY A 17 -1.72 -18.70 19.21
C GLY A 17 -2.86 -19.25 18.34
N LEU A 18 -3.71 -18.39 17.77
CA LEU A 18 -4.85 -18.85 16.95
C LEU A 18 -4.45 -19.35 15.56
N GLY A 19 -3.20 -19.14 15.12
CA GLY A 19 -2.70 -19.65 13.85
C GLY A 19 -1.62 -18.79 13.21
N ILE A 20 -1.58 -18.79 11.88
CA ILE A 20 -0.59 -18.09 11.06
C ILE A 20 -1.25 -16.90 10.37
N GLY A 21 -0.60 -15.73 10.42
CA GLY A 21 -1.04 -14.52 9.73
C GLY A 21 -0.31 -14.33 8.38
N ILE A 22 -1.07 -14.06 7.32
CA ILE A 22 -0.53 -13.64 6.01
C ILE A 22 -0.74 -12.13 5.89
N LEU A 23 0.36 -11.38 5.76
CA LEU A 23 0.38 -9.93 5.84
C LEU A 23 1.29 -9.34 4.76
N ALA A 24 1.06 -8.09 4.39
CA ALA A 24 2.04 -7.35 3.60
C ALA A 24 3.32 -7.14 4.41
N ARG A 25 4.49 -7.30 3.78
CA ARG A 25 5.81 -7.20 4.45
C ARG A 25 5.97 -5.93 5.28
N MET A 26 5.47 -4.79 4.76
CA MET A 26 5.54 -3.48 5.42
C MET A 26 4.75 -3.40 6.73
N ALA A 27 3.81 -4.32 6.97
CA ALA A 27 3.01 -4.34 8.18
C ALA A 27 3.76 -4.90 9.38
N PHE A 28 4.88 -5.61 9.21
CA PHE A 28 5.69 -6.13 10.32
C PHE A 28 6.90 -5.24 10.60
N VAL A 29 7.12 -4.91 11.87
CA VAL A 29 8.19 -4.05 12.35
C VAL A 29 8.97 -4.81 13.43
N PRO A 30 10.21 -5.28 13.16
CA PRO A 30 10.96 -6.14 14.09
C PRO A 30 11.13 -5.57 15.51
N GLY A 31 11.24 -4.24 15.64
CA GLY A 31 11.38 -3.59 16.94
C GLY A 31 10.08 -3.50 17.75
N ARG A 32 8.92 -3.55 17.08
CA ARG A 32 7.58 -3.46 17.69
C ARG A 32 6.98 -4.84 17.92
N ASP A 33 7.07 -5.71 16.92
CA ASP A 33 6.40 -7.00 16.87
C ASP A 33 7.29 -8.12 17.43
N LYS A 34 7.78 -7.94 18.67
CA LYS A 34 8.84 -8.79 19.27
C LYS A 34 8.42 -10.23 19.54
N HIS A 35 7.12 -10.48 19.71
CA HIS A 35 6.56 -11.80 19.99
C HIS A 35 6.21 -12.58 18.71
N LEU A 36 6.47 -11.98 17.54
CA LEU A 36 6.16 -12.55 16.25
C LEU A 36 7.44 -12.77 15.43
N ARG A 37 7.43 -13.82 14.61
CA ARG A 37 8.47 -14.09 13.62
C ARG A 37 7.88 -13.97 12.23
N MET A 38 8.51 -13.18 11.36
CA MET A 38 8.19 -13.15 9.94
C MET A 38 8.92 -14.27 9.19
N MET A 39 8.23 -14.89 8.23
CA MET A 39 8.83 -15.71 7.16
C MET A 39 8.48 -15.08 5.81
N ASP A 40 9.45 -15.01 4.90
CA ASP A 40 9.19 -14.47 3.56
C ASP A 40 8.37 -15.46 2.73
N ALA A 41 7.28 -14.96 2.17
CA ALA A 41 6.34 -15.73 1.35
C ALA A 41 6.18 -15.13 -0.06
N ALA A 42 7.05 -14.20 -0.48
CA ALA A 42 6.96 -13.55 -1.78
C ALA A 42 7.00 -14.53 -2.97
N HIS A 43 7.60 -15.70 -2.80
CA HIS A 43 7.66 -16.76 -3.81
C HIS A 43 6.34 -17.52 -3.99
N LEU A 44 5.37 -17.34 -3.07
CA LEU A 44 4.06 -18.01 -3.12
C LEU A 44 2.95 -17.14 -3.71
N PHE A 45 3.15 -15.81 -3.76
CA PHE A 45 2.12 -14.85 -4.14
C PHE A 45 2.65 -13.86 -5.17
N GLN A 46 1.77 -13.45 -6.10
CA GLN A 46 2.08 -12.33 -6.99
C GLN A 46 2.17 -11.02 -6.20
N PRO A 47 3.04 -10.08 -6.59
CA PRO A 47 3.17 -8.80 -5.91
C PRO A 47 1.91 -7.95 -6.08
N SER A 48 1.45 -7.36 -4.99
CA SER A 48 0.37 -6.37 -5.00
C SER A 48 0.92 -4.98 -5.29
N ILE A 49 0.27 -4.25 -6.21
CA ILE A 49 0.66 -2.88 -6.59
C ILE A 49 -0.30 -1.88 -5.95
N THR A 50 0.22 -1.03 -5.05
CA THR A 50 -0.53 0.12 -4.52
C THR A 50 -0.63 1.21 -5.58
N ARG A 51 -1.83 1.75 -5.80
CA ARG A 51 -2.10 2.78 -6.81
C ARG A 51 -2.66 4.04 -6.16
N VAL A 52 -2.26 5.20 -6.69
CA VAL A 52 -2.90 6.49 -6.40
C VAL A 52 -3.94 6.77 -7.47
N ALA A 53 -5.18 7.03 -7.05
CA ALA A 53 -6.27 7.35 -7.96
C ALA A 53 -6.64 8.83 -7.84
N ILE A 54 -6.85 9.48 -8.98
CA ILE A 54 -7.25 10.88 -9.08
C ILE A 54 -8.47 10.93 -10.00
N ARG A 55 -9.45 11.76 -9.65
CA ARG A 55 -10.63 11.93 -10.50
C ARG A 55 -10.26 12.70 -11.76
N ARG A 56 -10.64 12.15 -12.93
CA ARG A 56 -10.48 12.84 -14.21
C ARG A 56 -11.16 14.21 -14.17
N ASN A 57 -10.52 15.22 -14.76
CA ASN A 57 -10.99 16.61 -14.84
C ASN A 57 -11.05 17.36 -13.49
N GLU A 58 -10.46 16.82 -12.43
CA GLU A 58 -10.29 17.57 -11.18
C GLU A 58 -9.06 18.50 -11.26
N TYR A 59 -9.24 19.74 -10.81
CA TYR A 59 -8.13 20.68 -10.69
C TYR A 59 -7.28 20.33 -9.46
N LEU A 60 -6.09 19.77 -9.70
CA LEU A 60 -5.13 19.48 -8.64
C LEU A 60 -4.36 20.75 -8.26
N ARG A 61 -4.33 21.05 -6.96
CA ARG A 61 -3.52 22.15 -6.42
C ARG A 61 -2.04 21.76 -6.37
N GLY A 62 -1.15 22.75 -6.31
CA GLY A 62 0.31 22.53 -6.29
C GLY A 62 0.77 21.55 -5.21
N TYR A 63 0.22 21.65 -4.00
CA TYR A 63 0.54 20.74 -2.90
C TYR A 63 0.11 19.28 -3.17
N THR A 64 -0.91 19.05 -4.00
CA THR A 64 -1.35 17.69 -4.33
C THR A 64 -0.31 16.98 -5.20
N TYR A 65 0.30 17.70 -6.15
CA TYR A 65 1.42 17.15 -6.92
C TYR A 65 2.61 16.83 -6.02
N HIS A 66 2.94 17.72 -5.08
CA HIS A 66 4.01 17.45 -4.11
C HIS A 66 3.70 16.24 -3.23
N PHE A 67 2.45 16.05 -2.79
CA PHE A 67 2.05 14.87 -2.02
C PHE A 67 2.23 13.58 -2.83
N ILE A 68 1.81 13.57 -4.09
CA ILE A 68 1.95 12.40 -4.98
C ILE A 68 3.43 12.06 -5.19
N GLU A 69 4.27 13.06 -5.43
CA GLU A 69 5.71 12.88 -5.62
C GLU A 69 6.42 12.43 -4.33
N LEU A 70 6.01 12.92 -3.17
CA LEU A 70 6.49 12.44 -1.87
C LEU A 70 6.13 10.97 -1.64
N PHE A 71 4.93 10.54 -2.05
CA PHE A 71 4.48 9.16 -1.92
C PHE A 71 5.14 8.23 -2.94
N ALA A 72 5.29 8.69 -4.18
CA ALA A 72 5.83 7.95 -5.30
C ALA A 72 6.73 8.86 -6.15
N PRO A 73 8.05 8.90 -5.89
CA PRO A 73 8.98 9.85 -6.52
C PRO A 73 9.04 9.78 -8.05
N HIS A 74 8.62 8.66 -8.65
CA HIS A 74 8.54 8.50 -10.10
C HIS A 74 7.30 9.15 -10.72
N LEU A 75 6.32 9.58 -9.91
CA LEU A 75 5.10 10.27 -10.34
C LEU A 75 5.28 11.80 -10.24
N THR A 76 6.22 12.34 -11.02
CA THR A 76 6.46 13.80 -11.06
C THR A 76 5.23 14.55 -11.58
N ARG A 77 5.17 15.86 -11.30
CA ARG A 77 4.09 16.72 -11.80
C ARG A 77 3.84 16.56 -13.30
N GLU A 78 4.89 16.47 -14.11
CA GLU A 78 4.82 16.28 -15.56
C GLU A 78 4.16 14.95 -15.94
N VAL A 79 4.56 13.86 -15.27
CA VAL A 79 3.98 12.52 -15.47
C VAL A 79 2.49 12.52 -15.12
N VAL A 80 2.12 13.13 -13.99
CA VAL A 80 0.72 13.22 -13.55
C VAL A 80 -0.10 14.07 -14.52
N VAL A 81 0.39 15.24 -14.94
CA VAL A 81 -0.31 16.10 -15.92
C VAL A 81 -0.50 15.36 -17.25
N LYS A 82 0.52 14.65 -17.73
CA LYS A 82 0.42 13.83 -18.95
C LYS A 82 -0.62 12.72 -18.81
N ALA A 83 -0.63 12.01 -17.68
CA ALA A 83 -1.60 10.95 -17.41
C ALA A 83 -3.05 11.49 -17.35
N MET A 84 -3.24 12.69 -16.80
CA MET A 84 -4.54 13.37 -16.74
C MET A 84 -5.00 13.88 -18.11
N GLY A 85 -4.09 14.37 -18.96
CA GLY A 85 -4.40 14.83 -20.32
C GLY A 85 -4.65 13.71 -21.32
N ALA A 86 -4.00 12.54 -21.16
CA ALA A 86 -4.24 11.36 -22.01
C ALA A 86 -5.63 10.74 -21.80
N ALA A 87 -6.28 11.01 -20.66
CA ALA A 87 -7.56 10.44 -20.28
C ALA A 87 -8.79 11.08 -20.99
N GLY A 88 -8.56 12.10 -21.83
CA GLY A 88 -9.59 12.85 -22.56
C GLY A 88 -9.67 12.59 -24.07
N LYS A 89 -8.95 11.59 -24.60
CA LYS A 89 -9.15 11.10 -25.98
C LYS A 89 -9.92 9.79 -25.94
N ALA A 90 -11.25 9.90 -26.02
CA ALA A 90 -12.17 8.82 -26.36
C ALA A 90 -12.78 9.16 -27.73
#